data_AF-A0A817XB56-F1
#
_entry.id   AF-A0A817XB56-F1
#
_cell.length_a   1.000
_cell.length_b   1.000
_cell.length_c   1.000
_cell.angle_alpha   90.00
_cell.angle_beta   90.00
_cell.angle_gamma   90.00
#
_symmetry.space_group_name_H-M   'P 1'
#
loop_
_entity.id
_entity.type
_entity.pdbx_description
1 polymer ?
#
loop_
_entity_poly.entity_id
_entity_poly.type
_entity_poly.pdbx_seq_one_letter_code
_entity_poly.pdbx_strand_id
1 'polypeptide(L)'
;MNLSKVALLDLPNEILFMIFKKLDNIDVLYSLLDVDNQRLDIIAQENTFTNTLNFLIITLTDDILSLTDSIVDRFCTNILPRIHQNVKSLILDSLSMERILLVGDYPNLTEIKLFNFNDKIVSRYFTVETPFRCIFQRQITDLILVFENDLKIF
;
A
#
# COMPACT_ATOMS: atom_id res chain seq x y z
N MET A 1 -4.05 31.97 29.62
CA MET A 1 -3.54 30.60 29.43
C MET A 1 -2.81 30.57 28.10
N ASN A 2 -1.47 30.61 28.11
CA ASN A 2 -0.67 30.55 26.88
C ASN A 2 -0.58 29.09 26.45
N LEU A 3 -1.28 28.72 25.38
CA LEU A 3 -1.01 27.46 24.69
C LEU A 3 0.33 27.63 23.97
N SER A 4 1.40 27.07 24.51
CA SER A 4 2.65 26.92 23.78
C SER A 4 2.37 26.07 22.56
N LYS A 5 2.51 26.63 21.35
CA LYS A 5 2.45 25.88 20.11
C LYS A 5 3.67 24.96 20.07
N VAL A 6 3.47 23.69 20.43
CA VAL A 6 4.47 22.65 20.20
C VAL A 6 4.42 22.33 18.71
N ALA A 7 5.52 22.51 17.98
CA ALA A 7 5.56 22.09 16.59
C ALA A 7 5.62 20.56 16.54
N LEU A 8 5.02 19.95 15.52
CA LEU A 8 4.99 18.49 15.37
C LEU A 8 6.41 17.88 15.46
N LEU A 9 7.40 18.56 14.85
CA LEU A 9 8.79 18.12 14.81
C LEU A 9 9.51 18.20 16.17
N ASP A 10 8.98 18.97 17.13
CA ASP A 10 9.54 19.06 18.48
C ASP A 10 9.15 17.86 19.35
N LEU A 11 8.19 17.04 18.89
CA LEU A 11 7.74 15.86 19.61
C LEU A 11 8.78 14.73 19.52
N PRO A 12 8.95 13.91 20.58
CA PRO A 12 9.72 12.66 20.53
C PRO A 12 9.17 11.66 19.51
N ASN A 13 10.03 10.74 19.05
CA ASN A 13 9.65 9.72 18.05
C ASN A 13 8.45 8.90 18.50
N GLU A 14 8.44 8.50 19.77
CA GLU A 14 7.42 7.66 20.37
C GLU A 14 6.04 8.30 20.27
N ILE A 15 5.97 9.62 20.48
CA ILE A 15 4.73 10.39 20.37
C ILE A 15 4.29 10.52 18.92
N LEU A 16 5.23 10.80 18.01
CA LEU A 16 4.95 10.82 16.56
C LEU A 16 4.41 9.48 16.07
N PHE A 17 5.03 8.37 16.48
CA PHE A 17 4.54 7.03 16.17
C PHE A 17 3.12 6.80 16.69
N MET A 18 2.84 7.22 17.93
CA MET A 18 1.49 7.09 18.49
C MET A 18 0.45 7.90 17.73
N ILE A 19 0.83 9.06 17.18
CA ILE A 19 -0.06 9.90 16.36
C ILE A 19 -0.28 9.23 15.01
N PHE A 20 0.79 8.87 14.29
CA PHE A 20 0.70 8.30 12.95
C PHE A 20 0.04 6.92 12.92
N LYS A 21 0.20 6.10 13.97
CA LYS A 21 -0.51 4.82 14.10
C LYS A 21 -2.03 4.95 14.18
N LYS A 22 -2.56 6.16 14.40
CA LYS A 22 -4.01 6.42 14.37
C LYS A 22 -4.51 6.84 12.99
N LEU A 23 -3.62 7.01 12.03
CA LEU A 23 -3.93 7.39 10.65
C LEU A 23 -3.80 6.17 9.74
N ASP A 24 -4.47 6.21 8.59
CA ASP A 24 -4.30 5.19 7.57
C ASP A 24 -2.89 5.22 6.99
N ASN A 25 -2.32 4.04 6.72
CA ASN A 25 -0.95 3.89 6.24
C ASN A 25 -0.67 4.71 4.98
N ILE A 26 -1.63 4.74 4.04
CA ILE A 26 -1.51 5.56 2.82
C ILE A 26 -1.45 7.05 3.15
N ASP A 27 -2.26 7.54 4.08
CA ASP A 27 -2.23 8.96 4.48
C ASP A 27 -0.89 9.33 5.12
N VAL A 28 -0.35 8.46 5.98
CA VAL A 28 0.97 8.64 6.59
C VAL A 28 2.05 8.68 5.51
N LEU A 29 2.08 7.70 4.62
CA LEU A 29 3.09 7.62 3.57
C LEU A 29 2.98 8.83 2.61
N TYR A 30 1.77 9.20 2.22
CA TYR A 30 1.53 10.35 1.35
C TYR A 30 1.89 11.69 1.99
N SER A 31 1.67 11.81 3.30
CA SER A 31 1.89 13.05 4.05
C SER A 31 3.33 13.22 4.54
N LEU A 32 4.09 12.13 4.71
CA LEU A 32 5.42 12.18 5.31
C LEU A 32 6.55 11.98 4.30
N LEU A 33 6.34 11.17 3.25
CA LEU A 33 7.36 10.97 2.24
C LEU A 33 7.43 12.21 1.33
N ASP A 34 8.67 12.63 1.06
CA ASP A 34 9.03 13.85 0.30
C ASP A 34 8.86 15.17 1.07
N VAL A 35 8.68 15.15 2.40
CA VAL A 35 8.61 16.37 3.24
C VAL A 35 9.99 17.00 3.52
N ASP A 36 11.03 16.58 2.81
CA ASP A 36 12.44 16.96 3.06
C ASP A 36 12.79 16.89 4.56
N ASN A 37 12.38 15.78 5.19
CA ASN A 37 12.66 15.53 6.60
C ASN A 37 13.04 14.06 6.79
N GLN A 38 14.34 13.82 6.90
CA GLN A 38 14.91 12.48 7.03
C GLN A 38 14.34 11.70 8.23
N ARG A 39 14.00 12.38 9.32
CA ARG A 39 13.44 11.75 10.52
C ARG A 39 12.03 11.22 10.25
N LEU A 40 11.18 12.00 9.58
CA LEU A 40 9.84 11.56 9.20
C LEU A 40 9.89 10.46 8.14
N ASP A 41 10.82 10.56 7.18
CA ASP A 41 11.05 9.51 6.17
C ASP A 41 11.41 8.16 6.80
N ILE A 42 12.27 8.15 7.82
CA ILE A 42 12.61 6.92 8.55
C ILE A 42 11.38 6.34 9.26
N ILE A 43 10.60 7.18 9.94
CA ILE A 43 9.38 6.76 10.64
C ILE A 43 8.38 6.16 9.66
N ALA A 44 8.19 6.79 8.50
CA ALA A 44 7.23 6.36 7.48
C ALA A 44 7.63 5.03 6.82
N GLN A 45 8.92 4.70 6.77
CA GLN A 45 9.42 3.45 6.18
C GLN A 45 9.29 2.23 7.10
N GLU A 46 9.01 2.43 8.39
CA GLU A 46 8.82 1.33 9.33
C GLU A 46 7.75 0.35 8.87
N ASN A 47 7.97 -0.94 9.18
CA ASN A 47 7.10 -2.05 8.78
C ASN A 47 5.63 -1.85 9.18
N THR A 48 5.37 -1.09 10.25
CA THR A 48 4.00 -0.77 10.69
C THR A 48 3.20 -0.08 9.57
N PHE A 49 3.84 0.81 8.81
CA PHE A 49 3.19 1.62 7.78
C PHE A 49 3.34 1.02 6.38
N THR A 50 4.36 0.19 6.15
CA THR A 50 4.71 -0.30 4.81
C THR A 50 4.30 -1.75 4.54
N ASN A 51 4.06 -2.57 5.56
CA ASN A 51 3.72 -4.00 5.36
C ASN A 51 2.41 -4.21 4.60
N THR A 52 1.38 -3.42 4.92
CA THR A 52 0.07 -3.49 4.28
C THR A 52 -0.26 -2.13 3.70
N LEU A 53 -0.41 -2.07 2.39
CA LEU A 53 -0.80 -0.86 1.67
C LEU A 53 -2.22 -1.03 1.13
N ASN A 54 -3.10 -0.11 1.52
CA ASN A 54 -4.50 -0.12 1.10
C ASN A 54 -4.82 1.07 0.21
N PHE A 55 -4.91 0.82 -1.09
CA PHE A 55 -5.18 1.82 -2.13
C PHE A 55 -6.67 2.04 -2.37
N LEU A 56 -7.51 1.74 -1.38
CA LEU A 56 -8.96 1.93 -1.41
C LEU A 56 -9.39 2.93 -0.33
N ILE A 57 -10.41 3.71 -0.65
CA ILE A 57 -11.09 4.61 0.26
C ILE A 57 -12.41 3.94 0.67
N ILE A 58 -12.63 3.80 1.98
CA ILE A 58 -13.94 3.43 2.51
C ILE A 58 -14.66 4.72 2.87
N THR A 59 -15.81 4.97 2.24
CA THR A 59 -16.61 6.15 2.52
C THR A 59 -17.44 5.97 3.80
N LEU A 60 -18.03 7.05 4.30
CA LEU A 60 -18.99 7.00 5.42
C LEU A 60 -20.25 6.17 5.13
N THR A 61 -20.52 5.88 3.86
CA THR A 61 -21.63 5.03 3.40
C THR A 61 -21.21 3.58 3.20
N ASP A 62 -20.02 3.19 3.66
CA ASP A 62 -19.38 1.89 3.44
C ASP A 62 -19.14 1.55 1.95
N ASP A 63 -19.16 2.56 1.08
CA ASP A 63 -18.80 2.37 -0.33
C ASP A 63 -17.28 2.30 -0.46
N ILE A 64 -16.81 1.40 -1.31
CA ILE A 64 -15.39 1.22 -1.60
C ILE A 64 -15.05 1.97 -2.89
N LEU A 65 -14.27 3.03 -2.76
CA LEU A 65 -13.81 3.86 -3.86
C LEU A 65 -12.32 3.66 -4.12
N SER A 66 -11.95 3.77 -5.38
CA SER A 66 -10.55 3.85 -5.81
C SER A 66 -9.92 5.17 -5.37
N LEU A 67 -8.61 5.13 -5.06
CA LEU A 67 -7.82 6.36 -5.02
C LEU A 67 -7.80 7.02 -6.41
N THR A 68 -7.64 8.35 -6.45
CA THR A 68 -7.51 9.06 -7.72
C THR A 68 -6.20 8.70 -8.42
N ASP A 69 -6.20 8.72 -9.75
CA ASP A 69 -5.02 8.40 -10.56
C ASP A 69 -3.78 9.21 -10.17
N SER A 70 -3.96 10.48 -9.83
CA SER A 70 -2.87 11.37 -9.38
C SER A 70 -2.20 10.90 -8.09
N ILE A 71 -2.96 10.35 -7.14
CA ILE A 71 -2.42 9.82 -5.89
C ILE A 71 -1.66 8.52 -6.20
N VAL A 72 -2.25 7.63 -7.00
CA VAL A 72 -1.61 6.39 -7.43
C VAL A 72 -0.31 6.66 -8.19
N ASP A 73 -0.29 7.62 -9.11
CA ASP A 73 0.90 8.00 -9.88
C ASP A 73 2.02 8.48 -8.97
N ARG A 74 1.69 9.32 -7.99
CA ARG A 74 2.68 9.80 -7.02
C ARG A 74 3.22 8.64 -6.17
N PHE A 75 2.36 7.73 -5.74
CA PHE A 75 2.80 6.53 -5.04
C PHE A 75 3.74 5.69 -5.89
N CYS A 76 3.38 5.43 -7.14
CA CYS A 76 4.18 4.63 -8.07
C CYS A 76 5.53 5.27 -8.39
N THR A 77 5.58 6.61 -8.47
CA THR A 77 6.79 7.33 -8.87
C THR A 77 7.74 7.58 -7.70
N ASN A 78 7.22 7.94 -6.53
CA ASN A 78 8.04 8.49 -5.43
C ASN A 78 8.12 7.58 -4.21
N ILE A 79 7.04 6.87 -3.89
CA ILE A 79 6.90 6.19 -2.60
C ILE A 79 7.23 4.70 -2.73
N LEU A 80 6.53 4.00 -3.61
CA LEU A 80 6.66 2.56 -3.81
C LEU A 80 8.11 2.14 -4.14
N PRO A 81 8.88 2.84 -5.00
CA PRO A 81 10.28 2.48 -5.25
C PRO A 81 11.16 2.48 -4.00
N ARG A 82 10.76 3.18 -2.92
CA ARG A 82 11.51 3.26 -1.67
C ARG A 82 11.08 2.19 -0.65
N ILE A 83 9.83 1.72 -0.74
CA ILE A 83 9.22 0.86 0.30
C ILE A 83 8.81 -0.52 -0.18
N HIS A 84 8.83 -0.80 -1.49
CA HIS A 84 8.31 -2.04 -2.09
C HIS A 84 8.89 -3.32 -1.46
N GLN A 85 10.15 -3.27 -1.02
CA GLN A 85 10.83 -4.36 -0.30
C GLN A 85 10.13 -4.74 1.01
N ASN A 86 9.44 -3.81 1.68
CA ASN A 86 8.78 -4.06 2.97
C ASN A 86 7.32 -4.50 2.81
N VAL A 87 6.75 -4.39 1.61
CA VAL A 87 5.33 -4.65 1.37
C VAL A 87 5.06 -6.15 1.37
N LYS A 88 4.12 -6.58 2.20
CA LYS A 88 3.66 -7.97 2.34
C LYS A 88 2.25 -8.21 1.85
N SER A 89 1.42 -7.17 1.91
CA SER A 89 0.02 -7.21 1.51
C SER A 89 -0.34 -5.95 0.75
N LEU A 90 -0.92 -6.12 -0.43
CA LEU A 90 -1.46 -5.04 -1.24
C LEU A 90 -2.98 -5.19 -1.33
N ILE A 91 -3.70 -4.12 -1.02
CA ILE A 91 -5.15 -4.03 -1.16
C ILE A 91 -5.44 -2.95 -2.19
N LEU A 92 -6.11 -3.30 -3.27
CA LEU A 92 -6.24 -2.43 -4.44
C LEU A 92 -7.46 -2.80 -5.30
N ASP A 93 -7.79 -1.91 -6.22
CA ASP A 93 -8.78 -2.19 -7.26
C ASP A 93 -8.10 -2.77 -8.53
N SER A 94 -8.93 -3.30 -9.43
CA SER A 94 -8.43 -3.87 -10.69
C SER A 94 -7.79 -2.84 -11.64
N LEU A 95 -8.08 -1.54 -11.51
CA LEU A 95 -7.61 -0.50 -12.43
C LEU A 95 -6.19 -0.03 -12.09
N SER A 96 -5.88 0.04 -10.80
CA SER A 96 -4.59 0.45 -10.26
C SER A 96 -3.58 -0.70 -10.16
N MET A 97 -4.06 -1.95 -10.25
CA MET A 97 -3.24 -3.16 -10.14
C MET A 97 -2.00 -3.16 -11.01
N GLU A 98 -2.18 -2.96 -12.32
CA GLU A 98 -1.06 -2.96 -13.25
C GLU A 98 -0.01 -1.92 -12.86
N ARG A 99 -0.45 -0.69 -12.62
CA ARG A 99 0.44 0.43 -12.31
C ARG A 99 1.24 0.16 -11.05
N ILE A 100 0.61 -0.34 -9.99
CA ILE A 100 1.27 -0.65 -8.72
C ILE A 100 2.24 -1.82 -8.87
N LEU A 101 1.80 -2.93 -9.48
CA LEU A 101 2.64 -4.13 -9.61
C LEU A 101 3.85 -3.93 -10.54
N LEU A 102 3.79 -2.98 -11.48
CA LEU A 102 4.89 -2.67 -12.38
C LEU A 102 5.98 -1.77 -11.78
N VAL A 103 5.78 -1.21 -10.58
CA VAL A 103 6.75 -0.28 -9.98
C VAL A 103 8.08 -0.96 -9.62
N GLY A 104 8.05 -2.24 -9.26
CA GLY A 104 9.25 -2.99 -8.94
C GLY A 104 8.95 -4.41 -8.45
N ASP A 105 10.01 -5.13 -8.12
CA ASP A 105 9.89 -6.48 -7.58
C ASP A 105 9.47 -6.42 -6.12
N TYR A 106 8.42 -7.14 -5.73
CA TYR A 106 7.95 -7.18 -4.35
C TYR A 106 8.35 -8.50 -3.68
N PRO A 107 9.60 -8.66 -3.19
CA PRO A 107 10.11 -9.96 -2.74
C PRO A 107 9.43 -10.50 -1.48
N ASN A 108 8.80 -9.64 -0.69
CA ASN A 108 8.11 -10.01 0.54
C ASN A 108 6.58 -10.07 0.39
N LEU A 109 6.04 -9.86 -0.83
CA LEU A 109 4.61 -9.85 -1.07
C LEU A 109 4.03 -11.26 -0.98
N THR A 110 3.14 -11.45 -0.02
CA THR A 110 2.46 -12.72 0.25
C THR A 110 0.97 -12.68 -0.04
N GLU A 111 0.39 -11.48 -0.17
CA GLU A 111 -1.05 -11.29 -0.30
C GLU A 111 -1.39 -10.14 -1.25
N ILE A 112 -2.34 -10.37 -2.16
CA ILE A 112 -3.00 -9.32 -2.93
C ILE A 112 -4.52 -9.46 -2.73
N LYS A 113 -5.19 -8.38 -2.35
CA LYS A 113 -6.65 -8.29 -2.29
C LYS A 113 -7.13 -7.35 -3.40
N LEU A 114 -7.93 -7.90 -4.32
CA LEU A 114 -8.51 -7.17 -5.44
C LEU A 114 -9.97 -6.88 -5.19
N PHE A 115 -10.32 -5.61 -5.28
CA PHE A 115 -11.69 -5.11 -5.23
C PHE A 115 -12.14 -4.72 -6.64
N ASN A 116 -13.46 -4.68 -6.85
CA ASN A 116 -14.07 -4.36 -8.14
C ASN A 116 -13.49 -5.22 -9.27
N PHE A 117 -13.40 -6.54 -9.03
CA PHE A 117 -12.72 -7.49 -9.91
C PHE A 117 -13.28 -7.43 -11.34
N ASN A 118 -12.41 -7.10 -12.30
CA ASN A 118 -12.72 -7.16 -13.72
C ASN A 118 -11.88 -8.23 -14.42
N ASP A 119 -12.52 -9.36 -14.71
CA ASP A 119 -11.90 -10.54 -15.32
C ASP A 119 -11.10 -10.21 -16.60
N LYS A 120 -11.60 -9.30 -17.44
CA LYS A 120 -10.93 -8.91 -18.69
C LYS A 120 -9.62 -8.17 -18.48
N ILE A 121 -9.52 -7.43 -17.37
CA ILE A 121 -8.32 -6.68 -17.00
C ILE A 121 -7.36 -7.66 -16.32
N VAL A 122 -7.84 -8.38 -15.30
CA VAL A 122 -6.98 -9.21 -14.46
C VAL A 122 -6.40 -10.42 -15.21
N SER A 123 -7.18 -11.08 -16.07
CA SER A 123 -6.71 -12.26 -16.84
C SER A 123 -5.51 -11.97 -17.75
N ARG A 124 -5.28 -10.72 -18.16
CA ARG A 124 -4.10 -10.34 -18.98
C ARG A 124 -2.78 -10.46 -18.23
N TYR A 125 -2.81 -10.38 -16.89
CA TYR A 125 -1.60 -10.34 -16.07
C TYR A 125 -1.22 -11.70 -15.48
N PHE A 126 -2.18 -12.63 -15.40
CA PHE A 126 -1.97 -13.96 -14.81
C PHE A 126 -1.94 -15.10 -15.83
N THR A 127 -1.88 -14.80 -17.14
CA THR A 127 -1.97 -15.81 -18.22
C THR A 127 -0.62 -16.37 -18.69
N VAL A 128 0.51 -15.89 -18.18
CA VAL A 128 1.85 -16.32 -18.65
C VAL A 128 2.78 -16.51 -17.47
N GLU A 129 3.12 -17.77 -17.15
CA GLU A 129 4.27 -18.25 -16.35
C GLU A 129 4.80 -17.37 -15.21
N THR A 130 3.96 -16.59 -14.54
CA THR A 130 4.38 -15.88 -13.34
C THR A 130 4.45 -16.88 -12.21
N PRO A 131 5.46 -16.82 -11.35
CA PRO A 131 5.70 -17.85 -10.34
C PRO A 131 4.73 -17.79 -9.15
N PHE A 132 3.68 -17.00 -9.28
CA PHE A 132 2.71 -16.71 -8.24
C PHE A 132 1.60 -17.76 -8.22
N ARG A 133 1.57 -18.58 -7.17
CA ARG A 133 0.45 -19.49 -6.93
C ARG A 133 -0.74 -18.70 -6.39
N CYS A 134 -1.75 -18.45 -7.21
CA CYS A 134 -2.94 -17.69 -6.81
C CYS A 134 -4.02 -18.62 -6.24
N ILE A 135 -4.32 -18.52 -4.94
CA ILE A 135 -5.53 -19.16 -4.38
C ILE A 135 -6.72 -18.24 -4.60
N PHE A 136 -7.68 -18.64 -5.43
CA PHE A 136 -8.92 -17.90 -5.68
C PHE A 136 -10.01 -18.34 -4.69
N GLN A 137 -10.28 -17.56 -3.65
CA GLN A 137 -11.49 -17.77 -2.84
C GLN A 137 -12.64 -16.94 -3.40
N ARG A 138 -13.53 -17.61 -4.14
CA ARG A 138 -14.69 -16.99 -4.77
C ARG A 138 -15.92 -17.14 -3.88
N GLN A 139 -16.09 -16.23 -2.93
CA GLN A 139 -17.41 -15.86 -2.41
C GLN A 139 -17.38 -14.35 -2.10
N ILE A 140 -18.29 -13.59 -2.72
CA ILE A 140 -18.55 -12.15 -2.47
C ILE A 140 -17.58 -11.21 -3.23
N THR A 141 -17.90 -9.92 -3.30
CA THR A 141 -17.39 -8.77 -4.10
C THR A 141 -15.87 -8.60 -4.24
N ASP A 142 -15.07 -9.42 -3.55
CA ASP A 142 -13.64 -9.28 -3.42
C ASP A 142 -12.94 -10.59 -3.83
N LEU A 143 -11.78 -10.47 -4.47
CA LEU A 143 -10.91 -11.60 -4.79
C LEU A 143 -9.63 -11.49 -3.98
N ILE A 144 -9.38 -12.46 -3.10
CA ILE A 144 -8.10 -12.59 -2.39
C ILE A 144 -7.23 -13.57 -3.17
N LEU A 145 -6.01 -13.15 -3.50
CA LEU A 145 -4.95 -13.98 -4.06
C LEU A 145 -3.92 -14.21 -2.95
N VAL A 146 -3.82 -15.45 -2.47
CA VAL A 146 -2.80 -15.85 -1.49
C VAL A 146 -1.69 -16.60 -2.21
N PHE A 147 -0.45 -16.15 -2.04
CA PHE A 147 0.73 -16.81 -2.61
C PHE A 147 1.31 -17.83 -1.63
N GLU A 148 1.52 -19.08 -2.09
CA GLU A 148 2.32 -20.07 -1.37
C GLU A 148 3.75 -20.02 -1.91
N ASN A 149 4.70 -19.68 -1.03
CA ASN A 149 6.11 -19.54 -1.38
C ASN A 149 6.76 -20.90 -1.69
N ASP A 150 6.92 -21.19 -2.97
CA ASP A 150 8.00 -22.04 -3.49
C ASP A 150 8.66 -21.29 -4.65
N LEU A 151 9.63 -20.43 -4.36
CA LEU A 151 10.32 -19.67 -5.41
C LEU A 151 11.83 -19.52 -5.19
N LYS A 152 12.58 -20.17 -6.07
CA LYS A 152 13.89 -19.73 -6.53
C LYS A 152 13.67 -18.74 -7.68
N ILE A 153 14.24 -17.54 -7.55
CA ILE A 153 14.23 -16.49 -8.57
C ILE A 153 15.45 -16.72 -9.49
N PHE A 154 15.24 -16.71 -10.82
CA PHE A 154 16.30 -16.65 -11.83
C PHE A 154 16.48 -15.22 -12.34
#